data_AF-A0A2V9JV71-F1
#
_entry.id   AF-A0A2V9JV71-F1
#
_cell.length_a   1.000
_cell.length_b   1.000
_cell.length_c   1.000
_cell.angle_alpha   90.00
_cell.angle_beta   90.00
_cell.angle_gamma   90.00
#
_symmetry.space_group_name_H-M   'P 1'
#
loop_
_entity.id
_entity.type
_entity.pdbx_description
1 polymer ?
#
loop_
_entity_poly.entity_id
_entity_poly.type
_entity_poly.pdbx_seq_one_letter_code
_entity_poly.pdbx_strand_id
1 'polypeptide(L)'
;MAEHIRPPGDPTAAHLAYMHHAEASAAGVSTRAGGWMREKLYLWPLRADRAGLEPPLVARDCRAEFGAPPGGSVWGADTPSAAVVRLADGAWRCLLGYRIVERAEVTHRADPTPQTGIYLEEVVSSGPARAAWNFSS
;
A
#
# COMPACT_ATOMS: atom_id res chain seq x y z
N MET A 1 -12.42 5.87 47.86
CA MET A 1 -11.75 4.64 47.39
C MET A 1 -12.52 4.14 46.17
N ALA A 2 -12.04 4.12 44.94
CA ALA A 2 -10.80 4.56 44.33
C ALA A 2 -11.17 5.11 42.94
N GLU A 3 -10.69 6.31 42.61
CA GLU A 3 -10.60 6.77 41.23
C GLU A 3 -9.63 5.86 40.48
N HIS A 4 -10.06 5.26 39.37
CA HIS A 4 -9.12 4.69 38.42
C HIS A 4 -8.88 5.72 37.30
N ILE A 5 -7.77 6.42 37.48
CA ILE A 5 -7.15 7.36 36.56
C ILE A 5 -7.03 6.71 35.18
N ARG A 6 -7.69 7.27 34.15
CA ARG A 6 -7.38 6.92 32.76
C ARG A 6 -5.96 7.42 32.47
N PRO A 7 -5.01 6.57 32.04
CA PRO A 7 -3.73 7.09 31.57
C PRO A 7 -3.96 7.83 30.23
N PRO A 8 -3.44 9.07 30.08
CA PRO A 8 -3.38 9.73 28.79
C PRO A 8 -2.18 9.18 28.02
N GLY A 9 -2.41 8.73 26.78
CA GLY A 9 -1.35 8.43 25.82
C GLY A 9 -1.31 6.97 25.37
N ASP A 10 -1.92 6.70 24.22
CA ASP A 10 -1.48 5.60 23.37
C ASP A 10 -1.30 6.12 21.94
N PRO A 11 -0.10 6.61 21.57
CA PRO A 11 0.16 7.08 20.23
C PRO A 11 1.05 6.08 19.51
N THR A 12 0.53 4.96 19.00
CA THR A 12 1.31 4.07 18.12
C THR A 12 0.53 3.70 16.85
N ALA A 13 0.35 4.69 15.98
CA ALA A 13 0.00 4.47 14.58
C ALA A 13 1.28 4.53 13.74
N ALA A 14 1.69 3.39 13.16
CA ALA A 14 2.76 3.37 12.18
C ALA A 14 2.20 3.75 10.79
N HIS A 15 2.77 4.82 10.22
CA HIS A 15 2.95 5.07 8.79
C HIS A 15 1.75 4.82 7.86
N LEU A 16 1.02 5.89 7.54
CA LEU A 16 0.29 5.97 6.28
C LEU A 16 1.32 5.79 5.15
N ALA A 17 1.22 4.70 4.39
CA ALA A 17 1.94 4.57 3.14
C ALA A 17 1.33 5.57 2.15
N TYR A 18 2.12 6.53 1.67
CA TYR A 18 1.77 7.24 0.45
C TYR A 18 1.97 6.25 -0.70
N MET A 19 0.85 5.72 -1.21
CA MET A 19 0.86 4.75 -2.29
C MET A 19 0.67 5.49 -3.61
N HIS A 20 1.77 5.61 -4.36
CA HIS A 20 1.75 6.21 -5.67
C HIS A 20 2.01 5.16 -6.75
N HIS A 21 1.47 5.38 -7.94
CA HIS A 21 1.82 4.61 -9.13
C HIS A 21 3.11 5.20 -9.70
N ALA A 22 4.19 4.42 -9.83
CA ALA A 22 5.42 4.93 -10.44
C ALA A 22 6.05 3.90 -11.38
N GLU A 23 6.41 4.35 -12.59
CA GLU A 23 7.51 3.75 -13.35
C GLU A 23 8.72 4.68 -13.23
N ALA A 24 9.91 4.11 -13.06
CA ALA A 24 11.14 4.87 -13.24
C ALA A 24 11.35 5.08 -14.75
N SER A 25 11.05 6.27 -15.27
CA SER A 25 11.44 6.63 -16.64
C SER A 25 12.82 7.30 -16.62
N ALA A 26 13.77 6.74 -17.36
CA ALA A 26 14.98 7.46 -17.75
C ALA A 26 14.58 8.65 -18.65
N ALA A 27 15.01 9.85 -18.25
CA ALA A 27 15.07 11.11 -18.98
C ALA A 27 13.88 11.52 -19.90
N GLY A 28 13.16 12.57 -19.48
CA GLY A 28 12.78 13.63 -20.42
C GLY A 28 11.40 13.59 -21.08
N VAL A 29 10.38 12.95 -20.50
CA VAL A 29 8.99 13.06 -21.00
C VAL A 29 8.04 13.50 -19.88
N SER A 30 7.19 14.48 -20.22
CA SER A 30 6.11 15.06 -19.42
C SER A 30 5.48 14.08 -18.41
N THR A 31 5.78 14.29 -17.13
CA THR A 31 5.21 13.57 -15.99
C THR A 31 3.76 14.00 -15.74
N ARG A 32 2.82 13.35 -16.43
CA ARG A 32 1.67 12.85 -15.65
C ARG A 32 2.31 11.80 -14.74
N ALA A 33 2.50 12.13 -13.46
CA ALA A 33 3.41 11.40 -12.58
C ALA A 33 3.05 9.91 -12.35
N GLY A 34 1.97 9.39 -12.92
CA GLY A 34 1.73 7.96 -13.09
C GLY A 34 1.22 7.71 -14.49
N GLY A 35 1.89 6.83 -15.25
CA GLY A 35 1.33 6.29 -16.49
C GLY A 35 -0.03 5.61 -16.24
N TRP A 36 -0.72 5.24 -17.31
CA TRP A 36 -1.99 4.50 -17.21
C TRP A 36 -1.82 3.04 -16.74
N MET A 37 -0.57 2.61 -16.51
CA MET A 37 -0.19 1.25 -16.15
C MET A 37 -0.06 1.16 -14.62
N ARG A 38 -0.85 0.27 -14.01
CA ARG A 38 -0.91 0.05 -12.56
C ARG A 38 -0.44 -1.35 -12.20
N GLU A 39 0.55 -1.88 -12.92
CA GLU A 39 0.98 -3.28 -12.76
C GLU A 39 1.76 -3.52 -11.47
N LYS A 40 2.28 -2.44 -10.85
CA LYS A 40 3.09 -2.51 -9.65
C LYS A 40 2.47 -1.73 -8.50
N LEU A 41 2.50 -2.34 -7.31
CA LEU A 41 2.19 -1.70 -6.04
C LEU A 41 3.49 -1.42 -5.30
N TYR A 42 3.63 -0.20 -4.79
CA TYR A 42 4.82 0.25 -4.10
C TYR A 42 4.50 0.76 -2.70
N LEU A 43 5.45 0.55 -1.79
CA LEU A 43 5.46 1.12 -0.45
C LEU A 43 6.62 2.11 -0.37
N TRP A 44 6.34 3.35 -0.01
CA TRP A 44 7.39 4.33 0.31
C TRP A 44 7.59 4.40 1.81
N PRO A 45 8.73 3.93 2.34
CA PRO A 45 9.06 4.13 3.74
C PRO A 45 9.23 5.63 4.03
N LEU A 46 8.84 6.08 5.22
CA LEU A 46 9.21 7.43 5.65
C LEU A 46 10.64 7.42 6.17
N ARG A 47 11.37 8.50 5.91
CA ARG A 47 12.68 8.76 6.50
C ARG A 47 12.62 8.72 8.03
N ALA A 48 13.76 8.42 8.64
CA ALA A 48 13.88 8.43 10.10
C ALA A 48 13.50 9.79 10.71
N ASP A 49 13.82 10.90 10.04
CA ASP A 49 13.48 12.26 10.46
C ASP A 49 12.03 12.68 10.13
N ARG A 50 11.26 11.81 9.46
CA ARG A 50 9.89 12.10 9.02
C ARG A 50 9.79 13.32 8.08
N ALA A 51 10.89 13.77 7.49
CA ALA A 51 10.91 14.93 6.59
C ALA A 51 10.74 14.55 5.11
N GLY A 52 10.59 13.26 4.80
CA GLY A 52 10.41 12.80 3.43
C GLY A 52 10.27 11.28 3.33
N LEU A 53 10.31 10.80 2.10
CA LEU A 53 10.21 9.39 1.74
C LEU A 53 11.59 8.83 1.39
N GLU A 54 11.83 7.58 1.79
CA GLU A 54 12.93 6.76 1.30
C GLU A 54 12.60 6.21 -0.10
N PRO A 55 13.57 5.59 -0.80
CA PRO A 55 13.29 4.89 -2.06
C PRO A 55 12.14 3.88 -1.92
N PRO A 56 11.28 3.75 -2.95
CA PRO A 56 10.16 2.82 -2.90
C PRO A 56 10.60 1.37 -2.85
N LEU A 57 9.82 0.58 -2.13
CA LEU A 57 9.85 -0.87 -2.12
C LEU A 57 8.73 -1.39 -3.01
N VAL A 58 9.00 -2.41 -3.83
CA VAL A 58 7.96 -3.10 -4.61
C VAL A 58 7.24 -4.07 -3.68
N ALA A 59 5.94 -3.88 -3.48
CA ALA A 59 5.08 -4.78 -2.71
C ALA A 59 4.29 -5.75 -3.60
N ARG A 60 4.09 -5.40 -4.87
CA ARG A 60 3.49 -6.26 -5.88
C ARG A 60 4.05 -5.93 -7.25
N ASP A 61 4.40 -6.95 -8.02
CA ASP A 61 4.72 -6.85 -9.45
C ASP A 61 3.85 -7.85 -10.22
N CYS A 62 2.65 -7.44 -10.61
CA CYS A 62 1.64 -8.34 -11.18
C CYS A 62 2.15 -9.03 -12.45
N ARG A 63 2.97 -8.34 -13.25
CA ARG A 63 3.52 -8.90 -14.48
C ARG A 63 4.56 -9.98 -14.17
N ALA A 64 5.45 -9.73 -13.19
CA ALA A 64 6.46 -10.69 -12.79
C ALA A 64 5.83 -11.90 -12.06
N GLU A 65 4.77 -11.69 -11.28
CA GLU A 65 4.15 -12.71 -10.44
C GLU A 65 3.08 -13.53 -11.16
N PHE A 66 2.27 -12.92 -12.00
CA PHE A 66 1.14 -13.57 -12.68
C PHE A 66 1.38 -13.79 -14.17
N GLY A 67 2.48 -13.25 -14.72
CA GLY A 67 2.75 -13.27 -16.15
C GLY A 67 1.86 -12.28 -16.92
N ALA A 68 1.65 -12.56 -18.20
CA ALA A 68 0.79 -11.72 -19.03
C ALA A 68 -0.69 -11.90 -18.69
N PRO A 69 -1.49 -10.82 -18.65
CA PRO A 69 -2.92 -10.94 -18.45
C PRO A 69 -3.57 -11.69 -19.65
N PRO A 70 -4.46 -12.67 -19.40
CA PRO A 70 -5.05 -13.50 -20.45
C PRO A 70 -5.84 -12.74 -21.52
N GLY A 71 -6.51 -11.64 -21.18
CA GLY A 71 -7.26 -10.81 -22.12
C GLY A 71 -6.38 -9.89 -22.99
N GLY A 72 -5.04 -10.04 -22.92
CA GLY A 72 -4.11 -9.31 -23.78
C GLY A 72 -3.98 -7.83 -23.45
N SER A 73 -4.39 -7.42 -22.25
CA SER A 73 -4.33 -6.03 -21.79
C SER A 73 -3.20 -5.80 -20.75
N VAL A 74 -3.48 -5.10 -19.65
CA VAL A 74 -2.54 -4.81 -18.57
C VAL A 74 -3.16 -5.15 -17.22
N TRP A 75 -2.33 -5.56 -16.27
CA TRP A 75 -2.77 -5.74 -14.89
C TRP A 75 -3.00 -4.38 -14.19
N GLY A 76 -3.86 -4.39 -13.18
CA GLY A 76 -4.05 -3.28 -12.27
C GLY A 76 -4.05 -3.77 -10.82
N ALA A 77 -2.99 -3.44 -10.09
CA ALA A 77 -2.97 -3.34 -8.64
C ALA A 77 -3.44 -1.94 -8.23
N ASP A 78 -4.71 -1.79 -7.97
CA ASP A 78 -5.33 -0.48 -7.74
C ASP A 78 -6.08 -0.40 -6.40
N THR A 79 -6.51 0.82 -6.09
CA THR A 79 -7.26 1.15 -4.86
C THR A 79 -6.60 0.67 -3.57
N PRO A 80 -5.26 0.80 -3.40
CA PRO A 80 -4.65 0.28 -2.21
C PRO A 80 -5.01 1.13 -0.99
N SER A 81 -5.25 0.48 0.14
CA SER A 81 -5.56 1.11 1.42
C SER A 81 -4.87 0.34 2.53
N ALA A 82 -4.33 1.04 3.51
CA ALA A 82 -3.63 0.41 4.62
C ALA A 82 -4.13 0.94 5.97
N ALA A 83 -4.12 0.07 6.97
CA ALA A 83 -4.46 0.41 8.34
C ALA A 83 -3.56 -0.33 9.32
N VAL A 84 -3.15 0.37 10.38
CA VAL A 84 -2.53 -0.27 11.54
C VAL A 84 -3.62 -0.61 12.54
N VAL A 85 -3.72 -1.89 12.87
CA VAL A 85 -4.76 -2.45 13.73
C VAL A 85 -4.12 -3.27 14.86
N ARG A 86 -4.81 -3.37 15.99
CA ARG A 86 -4.45 -4.29 17.06
C ARG A 86 -5.36 -5.52 16.97
N LEU A 87 -4.79 -6.70 16.74
CA LEU A 87 -5.57 -7.95 16.65
C LEU A 87 -5.84 -8.54 18.04
N ALA A 88 -6.62 -9.63 18.07
CA ALA A 88 -7.04 -10.29 19.32
C ALA A 88 -5.88 -10.84 20.16
N ASP A 89 -4.74 -11.12 19.52
CA ASP A 89 -3.48 -11.48 20.20
C ASP A 89 -2.82 -10.29 20.92
N GLY A 90 -3.39 -9.10 20.80
CA GLY A 90 -2.88 -7.86 21.38
C GLY A 90 -1.72 -7.26 20.60
N ALA A 91 -1.29 -7.85 19.49
CA ALA A 91 -0.20 -7.35 18.67
C ALA A 91 -0.70 -6.31 17.65
N TRP A 92 0.09 -5.26 17.46
CA TRP A 92 -0.11 -4.27 16.40
C TRP A 92 0.40 -4.81 15.07
N ARG A 93 -0.41 -4.67 14.02
CA ARG A 93 -0.10 -5.12 12.66
C ARG A 93 -0.50 -4.07 11.65
N CYS A 94 0.20 -4.01 10.53
CA CYS A 94 -0.17 -3.18 9.40
C CYS A 94 -0.82 -4.06 8.33
N LEU A 95 -2.09 -3.83 8.02
CA LEU A 95 -2.80 -4.54 6.95
C LEU A 95 -2.87 -3.65 5.72
N LEU A 96 -2.57 -4.22 4.56
CA LEU A 96 -2.64 -3.61 3.24
C LEU A 96 -3.71 -4.34 2.41
N GLY A 97 -4.79 -3.64 2.10
CA GLY A 97 -5.80 -4.08 1.16
C GLY A 97 -5.57 -3.47 -0.22
N TYR A 98 -5.79 -4.23 -1.29
CA TYR A 98 -5.73 -3.72 -2.66
C TYR A 98 -6.57 -4.62 -3.58
N ARG A 99 -6.84 -4.15 -4.80
CA ARG A 99 -7.54 -4.95 -5.82
C ARG A 99 -6.60 -5.30 -6.95
N ILE A 100 -6.67 -6.56 -7.40
CA ILE A 100 -6.10 -6.99 -8.68
C ILE A 100 -7.25 -7.11 -9.68
N VAL A 101 -7.04 -6.55 -10.86
CA VAL A 101 -7.98 -6.65 -11.99
C VAL A 101 -7.21 -6.63 -13.30
N GLU A 102 -7.68 -7.35 -14.32
CA GLU A 102 -7.24 -7.09 -15.68
C GLU A 102 -8.01 -5.89 -16.27
N ARG A 103 -7.33 -4.98 -16.98
CA ARG A 103 -7.99 -3.82 -17.61
C ARG A 103 -9.12 -4.21 -18.57
N ALA A 104 -8.97 -5.31 -19.31
CA ALA A 104 -9.98 -5.83 -20.22
C ALA A 104 -11.32 -6.17 -19.54
N GLU A 105 -11.31 -6.55 -18.26
CA GLU A 105 -12.55 -6.76 -17.50
C GLU A 105 -13.35 -5.46 -17.36
N VAL A 106 -12.64 -4.35 -17.18
CA VAL A 106 -13.24 -3.02 -17.00
C VAL A 106 -13.61 -2.38 -18.34
N THR A 107 -12.78 -2.54 -19.37
CA THR A 107 -12.94 -1.82 -20.65
C THR A 107 -13.63 -2.63 -21.74
N HIS A 108 -13.51 -3.95 -21.71
CA HIS A 108 -13.98 -4.86 -22.76
C HIS A 108 -14.96 -5.93 -22.26
N ARG A 109 -15.33 -5.86 -20.97
CA ARG A 109 -16.22 -6.83 -20.30
C ARG A 109 -15.73 -8.27 -20.47
N ALA A 110 -14.41 -8.46 -20.44
CA ALA A 110 -13.84 -9.79 -20.33
C ALA A 110 -14.26 -10.44 -19.00
N ASP A 111 -14.33 -11.76 -18.97
CA ASP A 111 -14.56 -12.50 -17.74
C ASP A 111 -13.39 -12.29 -16.76
N PRO A 112 -13.64 -12.31 -15.44
CA PRO A 112 -12.59 -12.21 -14.44
C PRO A 112 -11.49 -13.25 -14.61
N THR A 113 -10.23 -12.82 -14.49
CA THR A 113 -9.10 -13.74 -14.45
C THR A 113 -9.05 -14.50 -13.11
N PRO A 114 -8.34 -15.64 -13.01
CA PRO A 114 -8.14 -16.32 -11.73
C PRO A 114 -7.42 -15.47 -10.66
N GLN A 115 -6.70 -14.43 -11.08
CA GLN A 115 -5.99 -13.49 -10.20
C GLN A 115 -6.84 -12.28 -9.83
N THR A 116 -8.04 -12.13 -10.39
CA THR A 116 -8.91 -11.00 -10.09
C THR A 116 -9.52 -11.14 -8.71
N GLY A 117 -9.40 -10.10 -7.89
CA GLY A 117 -9.97 -10.11 -6.55
C GLY A 117 -9.51 -8.96 -5.66
N ILE A 118 -10.02 -8.98 -4.43
CA ILE A 118 -9.53 -8.13 -3.34
C ILE A 118 -8.53 -8.93 -2.52
N TYR A 119 -7.34 -8.38 -2.37
CA TYR A 119 -6.23 -8.95 -1.63
C TYR A 119 -6.09 -8.21 -0.31
N LEU A 120 -5.75 -8.94 0.74
CA LEU A 120 -5.43 -8.40 2.06
C LEU A 120 -4.14 -9.06 2.56
N GLU A 121 -3.14 -8.25 2.84
CA GLU A 121 -1.81 -8.72 3.24
C GLU A 121 -1.31 -7.98 4.47
N GLU A 122 -0.46 -8.64 5.25
CA GLU A 122 0.22 -8.01 6.37
C GLU A 122 1.56 -7.45 5.91
N VAL A 123 1.81 -6.16 6.19
CA VAL A 123 3.10 -5.52 5.98
C VAL A 123 3.93 -5.66 7.25
N VAL A 124 4.99 -6.47 7.17
CA VAL A 124 5.92 -6.70 8.28
C VAL A 124 7.05 -5.69 8.22
N SER A 125 7.27 -4.96 9.32
CA SER A 125 8.44 -4.10 9.50
C SER A 125 9.44 -4.77 10.43
N SER A 126 10.72 -4.72 10.09
CA SER A 126 11.83 -5.16 10.95
C SER A 126 12.30 -4.08 11.94
N GLY A 127 11.79 -2.86 11.82
CA GLY A 127 12.15 -1.74 12.70
C GLY A 127 11.26 -1.66 13.95
N PRO A 128 11.72 -0.96 15.00
CA PRO A 128 10.88 -0.71 16.18
C PRO A 128 9.63 0.10 15.80
N ALA A 129 8.53 -0.17 16.47
CA ALA A 129 7.31 0.63 16.33
C ALA A 129 7.60 2.10 16.63
N ARG A 130 7.06 3.01 15.81
CA ARG A 130 7.23 4.46 15.96
C ARG A 130 5.89 5.10 16.28
N ALA A 131 5.91 6.12 17.14
CA ALA A 131 4.68 6.80 17.57
C ALA A 131 3.92 7.45 16.40
N ALA A 132 2.61 7.66 16.54
CA ALA A 132 1.82 8.38 15.53
C ALA A 132 2.37 9.78 15.24
N TRP A 133 2.00 10.36 14.09
CA TRP A 133 2.25 11.79 13.86
C TRP A 133 1.25 12.60 14.66
N ASN A 134 1.77 13.45 15.56
CA ASN A 134 0.96 14.41 16.28
C ASN A 134 1.13 15.75 15.59
N PHE A 135 0.16 16.15 14.79
CA PHE A 135 0.04 17.53 14.34
C PHE A 135 -0.62 18.28 15.49
N SER A 136 0.17 19.03 16.27
CA SER A 136 -0.39 19.93 17.27
C SER A 136 -1.32 20.92 16.57
N SER A 137 -2.58 20.95 17.01
CA SER A 137 -3.56 21.98 16.65
C SER A 137 -3.15 23.34 17.18
#